data_AF-A0AAV6VG01-F1
#
_entry.id   AF-A0AAV6VG01-F1
#
_cell.length_a   1.000
_cell.length_b   1.000
_cell.length_c   1.000
_cell.angle_alpha   90.00
_cell.angle_beta   90.00
_cell.angle_gamma   90.00
#
_symmetry.space_group_name_H-M   'P 1'
#
loop_
_entity.id
_entity.type
_entity.pdbx_description
1 polymer ?
#
loop_
_entity_poly.entity_id
_entity_poly.type
_entity_poly.pdbx_seq_one_letter_code
_entity_poly.pdbx_strand_id
1 'polypeptide(L)'
;MKRLGLLFLAIFGFVCFYYIKNSHDEEIYSDLKDVTSEIEVVFKDLDNNNDEILTFDEFYNLKSSYRILRRNQASEYLHLIQEFPDLPVQLGEQIINIEATFKPLLLKSLTKNITDLSKEELNPLQGLLNWNRPFKEKHPFGSKAFSTFLPSESDVKPGYTWWIVEPSKYAGPPPNRRYFPTKVPQKLLILHALLSLFHPQPFLWTRFTPQGTVAIVRAASDNFYDIIFRVHAEFQINQPPLLPFWFTPSQFQGRLIINKDGTVVKFFALKVPDTKLNVDMEWFSGRTEDDMEVDIGYIPEMSLISSEISVPGDNERGANETLSSLQWTYEISMEDAIETLERQFFPFKKVKYYKFPEAFFKASDESKLVHGLILWDLLQKHFVSFWTTVAELKGMVQENPNPKNSLLAKTCLNNYVFPVESLILFPNGSVIHRVNANDLLTLVEKESLFSIQDPLETLYHQFLQNALLMSKAINPIYKEEL
;
A
#
# COMPACT_ATOMS: atom_id res chain seq x y z
N MET A 1 -70.88 -47.19 25.82
CA MET A 1 -71.32 -45.85 25.33
C MET A 1 -70.40 -44.71 25.79
N LYS A 2 -70.24 -44.37 27.09
CA LYS A 2 -69.47 -43.17 27.52
C LYS A 2 -68.01 -43.04 27.00
N ARG A 3 -67.29 -44.14 26.75
CA ARG A 3 -65.92 -44.08 26.19
C ARG A 3 -65.84 -43.75 24.69
N LEU A 4 -66.91 -44.00 23.92
CA LEU A 4 -66.90 -43.76 22.47
C LEU A 4 -67.10 -42.27 22.14
N GLY A 5 -67.95 -41.58 22.92
CA GLY A 5 -68.16 -40.13 22.78
C GLY A 5 -66.91 -39.30 23.12
N LEU A 6 -66.10 -39.73 24.10
CA LEU A 6 -64.84 -39.06 24.42
C LEU A 6 -63.82 -39.16 23.28
N LEU A 7 -63.75 -40.32 22.61
CA LEU A 7 -62.87 -40.53 21.46
C LEU A 7 -63.32 -39.67 20.27
N PHE A 8 -64.63 -39.56 20.03
CA PHE A 8 -65.18 -38.72 18.97
C PHE A 8 -64.91 -37.22 19.20
N LEU A 9 -65.05 -36.75 20.45
CA LEU A 9 -64.69 -35.38 20.84
C LEU A 9 -63.19 -35.10 20.71
N ALA A 10 -62.33 -36.06 21.05
CA ALA A 10 -60.89 -35.93 20.89
C ALA A 10 -60.46 -35.90 19.40
N ILE A 11 -61.04 -36.75 18.57
CA ILE A 11 -60.79 -36.77 17.11
C ILE A 11 -61.32 -35.49 16.46
N PHE A 12 -62.54 -35.06 16.79
CA PHE A 12 -63.10 -33.81 16.26
C PHE A 12 -62.30 -32.59 16.71
N GLY A 13 -61.90 -32.53 17.99
CA GLY A 13 -61.01 -31.49 18.49
C GLY A 13 -59.63 -31.48 17.80
N PHE A 14 -59.06 -32.65 17.53
CA PHE A 14 -57.79 -32.77 16.80
C PHE A 14 -57.92 -32.35 15.33
N VAL A 15 -59.00 -32.75 14.64
CA VAL A 15 -59.28 -32.33 13.25
C VAL A 15 -59.53 -30.82 13.19
N CYS A 16 -60.31 -30.25 14.10
CA CYS A 16 -60.49 -28.80 14.17
C CYS A 16 -59.19 -28.06 14.50
N PHE A 17 -58.37 -28.56 15.42
CA PHE A 17 -57.06 -27.97 15.74
C PHE A 17 -56.09 -28.04 14.53
N TYR A 18 -56.04 -29.18 13.83
CA TYR A 18 -55.23 -29.36 12.64
C TYR A 18 -55.69 -28.47 11.48
N TYR A 19 -57.01 -28.34 11.28
CA TYR A 19 -57.59 -27.49 10.24
C TYR A 19 -57.37 -26.01 10.55
N ILE A 20 -57.62 -25.56 11.78
CA ILE A 20 -57.37 -24.17 12.21
C ILE A 20 -55.88 -23.81 12.13
N LYS A 21 -54.99 -24.75 12.46
CA LYS A 21 -53.54 -24.54 12.34
C LYS A 21 -53.13 -24.38 10.86
N ASN A 22 -53.49 -25.34 10.00
CA ASN A 22 -53.13 -25.25 8.58
C ASN A 22 -53.81 -24.06 7.88
N SER A 23 -55.05 -23.68 8.24
CA SER A 23 -55.72 -22.51 7.65
C SER A 23 -55.09 -21.18 8.07
N HIS A 24 -54.47 -21.10 9.26
CA HIS A 24 -53.70 -19.92 9.65
C HIS A 24 -52.28 -19.91 9.07
N ASP A 25 -51.67 -21.08 8.84
CA ASP A 25 -50.36 -21.15 8.17
C ASP A 25 -50.47 -20.74 6.68
N GLU A 26 -51.57 -21.03 5.97
CA GLU A 26 -51.76 -20.57 4.57
C GLU A 26 -52.07 -19.07 4.44
N GLU A 27 -52.90 -18.47 5.32
CA GLU A 27 -53.22 -17.02 5.29
C GLU A 27 -52.04 -16.11 5.71
N ILE A 28 -51.05 -16.64 6.43
CA ILE A 28 -49.87 -15.86 6.88
C ILE A 28 -48.76 -15.82 5.83
N TYR A 29 -48.78 -16.74 4.85
CA TYR A 29 -47.71 -16.88 3.85
C TYR A 29 -48.13 -16.62 2.40
N SER A 30 -49.40 -16.31 2.11
CA SER A 30 -49.85 -15.96 0.75
C SER A 30 -49.18 -14.71 0.16
N ASP A 31 -48.70 -13.80 1.01
CA ASP A 31 -47.96 -12.58 0.63
C ASP A 31 -46.43 -12.78 0.66
N LEU A 32 -45.92 -13.95 1.06
CA LEU A 32 -44.50 -14.25 0.91
C LEU A 32 -44.22 -14.63 -0.54
N LYS A 33 -43.38 -13.80 -1.18
CA LYS A 33 -42.80 -14.10 -2.49
C LYS A 33 -42.11 -15.47 -2.43
N ASP A 34 -42.43 -16.34 -3.40
CA ASP A 34 -41.64 -17.54 -3.65
C ASP A 34 -40.22 -17.12 -4.06
N VAL A 35 -39.26 -17.47 -3.21
CA VAL A 35 -37.83 -17.20 -3.37
C VAL A 35 -37.05 -18.50 -3.59
N THR A 36 -37.69 -19.64 -3.84
CA THR A 36 -37.00 -20.94 -3.93
C THR A 36 -35.99 -20.97 -5.07
N SER A 37 -36.34 -20.45 -6.25
CA SER A 37 -35.41 -20.30 -7.38
C SER A 37 -34.27 -19.31 -7.10
N GLU A 38 -34.50 -18.32 -6.24
CA GLU A 38 -33.51 -17.31 -5.86
C GLU A 38 -32.55 -17.88 -4.80
N ILE A 39 -33.05 -18.73 -3.90
CA ILE A 39 -32.25 -19.51 -2.95
C ILE A 39 -31.45 -20.59 -3.68
N GLU A 40 -31.98 -21.26 -4.70
CA GLU A 40 -31.23 -22.24 -5.51
C GLU A 40 -30.02 -21.62 -6.23
N VAL A 41 -30.16 -20.39 -6.75
CA VAL A 41 -29.03 -19.64 -7.33
C VAL A 41 -28.00 -19.31 -6.26
N VAL A 42 -28.44 -18.78 -5.11
CA VAL A 42 -27.54 -18.48 -3.98
C VAL A 42 -26.83 -19.74 -3.47
N PHE A 43 -27.52 -20.88 -3.43
CA PHE A 43 -26.97 -22.16 -2.99
C PHE A 43 -25.87 -22.64 -3.94
N LYS A 44 -26.14 -22.67 -5.25
CA LYS A 44 -25.15 -23.03 -6.29
C LYS A 44 -23.96 -22.07 -6.36
N ASP A 45 -24.16 -20.80 -6.00
CA ASP A 45 -23.07 -19.82 -5.89
C ASP A 45 -22.12 -20.10 -4.70
N LEU A 46 -22.58 -20.83 -3.68
CA LEU A 46 -21.86 -21.11 -2.43
C LEU A 46 -21.26 -22.51 -2.37
N ASP A 47 -21.94 -23.48 -2.99
CA ASP A 47 -21.54 -24.88 -3.15
C ASP A 47 -20.36 -24.97 -4.14
N ASN A 48 -19.14 -24.72 -3.64
CA ASN A 48 -17.95 -24.59 -4.50
C ASN A 48 -17.50 -25.94 -5.07
N ASN A 49 -17.82 -27.03 -4.37
CA ASN A 49 -17.47 -28.39 -4.75
C ASN A 49 -18.61 -29.10 -5.54
N ASN A 50 -19.81 -28.52 -5.61
CA ASN A 50 -21.04 -29.11 -6.15
C ASN A 50 -21.39 -30.47 -5.52
N ASP A 51 -21.19 -30.62 -4.20
CA ASP A 51 -21.55 -31.83 -3.45
C ASP A 51 -22.97 -31.79 -2.86
N GLU A 52 -23.72 -30.71 -3.13
CA GLU A 52 -25.06 -30.41 -2.60
C GLU A 52 -25.10 -30.20 -1.06
N ILE A 53 -23.94 -29.98 -0.42
CA ILE A 53 -23.80 -29.83 1.05
C ILE A 53 -22.88 -28.63 1.38
N LEU A 54 -23.47 -27.48 1.66
CA LEU A 54 -22.71 -26.31 2.13
C LEU A 54 -21.94 -26.60 3.44
N THR A 55 -20.61 -26.66 3.32
CA THR A 55 -19.70 -26.74 4.47
C THR A 55 -19.69 -25.42 5.26
N PHE A 56 -19.08 -25.44 6.46
CA PHE A 56 -18.95 -24.24 7.28
C PHE A 56 -18.16 -23.12 6.57
N ASP A 57 -17.13 -23.48 5.79
CA ASP A 57 -16.29 -22.52 5.08
C ASP A 57 -16.99 -21.93 3.85
N GLU A 58 -17.75 -22.75 3.12
CA GLU A 58 -18.64 -22.31 2.04
C GLU A 58 -19.72 -21.35 2.56
N PHE A 59 -20.34 -21.70 3.69
CA PHE A 59 -21.30 -20.83 4.38
C PHE A 59 -20.65 -19.58 5.01
N TYR A 60 -19.35 -19.61 5.34
CA TYR A 60 -18.66 -18.45 5.90
C TYR A 60 -18.54 -17.31 4.86
N ASN A 61 -18.38 -17.65 3.57
CA ASN A 61 -18.36 -16.68 2.47
C ASN A 61 -19.68 -15.86 2.37
N LEU A 62 -20.81 -16.46 2.79
CA LEU A 62 -22.14 -15.83 2.84
C LEU A 62 -22.17 -14.59 3.76
N LYS A 63 -21.35 -14.58 4.83
CA LYS A 63 -21.22 -13.48 5.81
C LYS A 63 -20.68 -12.19 5.17
N SER A 64 -19.87 -12.31 4.13
CA SER A 64 -19.30 -11.19 3.35
C SER A 64 -20.28 -10.66 2.29
N SER A 65 -21.03 -11.55 1.65
CA SER A 65 -21.69 -11.25 0.37
C SER A 65 -23.15 -10.83 0.48
N TYR A 66 -23.93 -11.32 1.46
CA TYR A 66 -25.37 -11.07 1.51
C TYR A 66 -25.82 -10.24 2.72
N ARG A 67 -26.44 -9.09 2.45
CA ARG A 67 -27.02 -8.18 3.46
C ARG A 67 -28.04 -8.85 4.40
N ILE A 68 -28.72 -9.89 3.94
CA ILE A 68 -29.87 -10.53 4.62
C ILE A 68 -29.46 -11.28 5.90
N LEU A 69 -28.24 -11.83 5.98
CA LEU A 69 -27.77 -12.53 7.18
C LEU A 69 -27.27 -11.59 8.30
N ARG A 70 -27.32 -10.26 8.12
CA ARG A 70 -27.06 -9.29 9.20
C ARG A 70 -28.24 -9.23 10.18
N ARG A 71 -28.48 -10.34 10.89
CA ARG A 71 -29.37 -10.37 12.06
C ARG A 71 -28.83 -9.42 13.13
N ASN A 72 -29.71 -8.66 13.78
CA ASN A 72 -29.37 -7.56 14.68
C ASN A 72 -28.50 -7.95 15.91
N GLN A 73 -27.19 -8.12 15.71
CA GLN A 73 -26.19 -7.84 16.73
C GLN A 73 -25.79 -6.37 16.58
N ALA A 74 -26.50 -5.50 17.31
CA ALA A 74 -25.97 -4.18 17.61
C ALA A 74 -24.63 -4.32 18.36
N SER A 75 -23.72 -3.38 18.14
CA SER A 75 -22.32 -3.35 18.61
C SER A 75 -21.44 -4.54 18.21
N GLU A 76 -20.73 -4.42 17.08
CA GLU A 76 -19.25 -4.26 17.05
C GLU A 76 -18.67 -4.36 15.63
N TYR A 77 -19.33 -5.08 14.71
CA TYR A 77 -18.83 -5.32 13.34
C TYR A 77 -19.75 -4.83 12.22
N LEU A 78 -20.53 -3.78 12.50
CA LEU A 78 -21.21 -3.00 11.47
C LEU A 78 -20.17 -2.16 10.72
N HIS A 79 -19.52 -2.78 9.73
CA HIS A 79 -18.92 -2.06 8.61
C HIS A 79 -20.05 -1.37 7.85
N LEU A 80 -20.41 -0.20 8.38
CA LEU A 80 -21.13 0.86 7.69
C LEU A 80 -20.24 1.36 6.56
N ILE A 81 -20.86 1.91 5.51
CA ILE A 81 -20.14 2.80 4.60
C ILE A 81 -19.51 3.87 5.50
N GLN A 82 -18.19 4.01 5.48
CA GLN A 82 -17.53 4.95 6.35
C GLN A 82 -17.89 6.35 5.88
N GLU A 83 -18.81 7.00 6.60
CA GLU A 83 -19.14 8.40 6.38
C GLU A 83 -17.86 9.22 6.48
N PHE A 84 -17.79 10.30 5.70
CA PHE A 84 -16.62 11.16 5.67
C PHE A 84 -16.23 11.57 7.10
N PRO A 85 -14.96 11.44 7.52
CA PRO A 85 -14.59 11.60 8.92
C PRO A 85 -15.06 12.92 9.52
N ASP A 86 -15.79 12.82 10.63
CA ASP A 86 -16.23 14.00 11.36
C ASP A 86 -15.04 14.67 12.08
N LEU A 87 -14.77 15.90 11.66
CA LEU A 87 -13.73 16.78 12.19
C LEU A 87 -14.41 18.12 12.55
N PRO A 88 -15.10 18.19 13.71
CA PRO A 88 -15.87 19.36 14.08
C PRO A 88 -14.95 20.55 14.32
N VAL A 89 -15.21 21.64 13.59
CA VAL A 89 -14.50 22.91 13.73
C VAL A 89 -14.92 23.58 15.04
N GLN A 90 -13.97 24.00 15.86
CA GLN A 90 -14.25 24.66 17.13
C GLN A 90 -14.75 26.10 16.89
N LEU A 91 -15.59 26.62 17.78
CA LEU A 91 -16.11 27.99 17.64
C LEU A 91 -14.95 29.00 17.72
N GLY A 92 -14.77 29.79 16.66
CA GLY A 92 -13.67 30.75 16.54
C GLY A 92 -12.35 30.14 16.01
N GLU A 93 -12.33 28.85 15.66
CA GLU A 93 -11.19 28.24 14.96
C GLU A 93 -11.14 28.70 13.50
N GLN A 94 -9.93 28.97 13.00
CA GLN A 94 -9.73 29.30 11.58
C GLN A 94 -10.03 28.10 10.69
N ILE A 95 -10.59 28.37 9.51
CA ILE A 95 -10.93 27.36 8.51
C ILE A 95 -10.00 27.49 7.33
N ILE A 96 -9.41 26.37 6.91
CA ILE A 96 -8.72 26.23 5.62
C ILE A 96 -9.56 25.37 4.68
N ASN A 97 -9.70 25.83 3.44
CA ASN A 97 -10.41 25.12 2.39
C ASN A 97 -9.42 24.30 1.57
N ILE A 98 -9.62 22.98 1.50
CA ILE A 98 -8.82 22.07 0.68
C ILE A 98 -9.65 21.66 -0.54
N GLU A 99 -9.05 21.79 -1.71
CA GLU A 99 -9.60 21.41 -3.02
C GLU A 99 -8.87 20.18 -3.55
N ALA A 100 -9.61 19.23 -4.12
CA ALA A 100 -9.10 17.96 -4.62
C ALA A 100 -9.19 17.91 -6.14
N THR A 101 -8.04 17.78 -6.81
CA THR A 101 -7.94 17.58 -8.25
C THR A 101 -7.56 16.14 -8.54
N PHE A 102 -8.31 15.49 -9.42
CA PHE A 102 -8.12 14.08 -9.77
C PHE A 102 -8.35 13.88 -11.27
N LYS A 103 -7.43 13.17 -11.92
CA LYS A 103 -7.59 12.61 -13.27
C LYS A 103 -7.45 11.10 -13.16
N PRO A 104 -8.37 10.29 -13.71
CA PRO A 104 -8.31 8.84 -13.58
C PRO A 104 -7.05 8.25 -14.22
N LEU A 105 -6.72 7.02 -13.80
CA LEU A 105 -5.61 6.23 -14.33
C LEU A 105 -5.66 6.15 -15.87
N LEU A 106 -4.52 6.32 -16.53
CA LEU A 106 -4.44 6.10 -17.97
C LEU A 106 -4.39 4.59 -18.24
N LEU A 107 -5.50 3.99 -18.68
CA LEU A 107 -5.56 2.54 -18.97
C LEU A 107 -4.46 2.07 -19.94
N LYS A 108 -4.05 2.92 -20.89
CA LYS A 108 -2.93 2.68 -21.83
C LYS A 108 -1.52 2.64 -21.20
N SER A 109 -1.39 2.90 -19.89
CA SER A 109 -0.12 2.85 -19.16
C SER A 109 0.15 1.50 -18.49
N LEU A 110 -0.89 0.66 -18.42
CA LEU A 110 -0.86 -0.68 -17.85
C LEU A 110 -0.07 -1.64 -18.73
N THR A 111 0.45 -2.71 -18.12
CA THR A 111 1.09 -3.80 -18.86
C THR A 111 0.05 -4.69 -19.55
N LYS A 112 -1.13 -4.85 -18.95
CA LYS A 112 -2.26 -5.58 -19.52
C LYS A 112 -3.12 -4.68 -20.41
N ASN A 113 -3.46 -5.15 -21.61
CA ASN A 113 -4.35 -4.38 -22.49
C ASN A 113 -5.84 -4.55 -22.08
N ILE A 114 -6.31 -3.67 -21.19
CA ILE A 114 -7.70 -3.68 -20.71
C ILE A 114 -8.74 -3.56 -21.84
N THR A 115 -8.41 -2.97 -23.00
CA THR A 115 -9.40 -2.76 -24.09
C THR A 115 -9.91 -4.05 -24.73
N ASP A 116 -9.15 -5.14 -24.58
CA ASP A 116 -9.41 -6.41 -25.28
C ASP A 116 -10.04 -7.45 -24.35
N LEU A 117 -10.26 -7.11 -23.07
CA LEU A 117 -10.83 -7.98 -22.06
C LEU A 117 -12.33 -8.23 -22.26
N SER A 118 -12.77 -9.44 -21.93
CA SER A 118 -14.19 -9.80 -21.86
C SER A 118 -14.90 -9.08 -20.71
N LYS A 119 -16.25 -9.13 -20.70
CA LYS A 119 -17.05 -8.54 -19.62
C LYS A 119 -16.79 -9.16 -18.25
N GLU A 120 -16.39 -10.43 -18.21
CA GLU A 120 -16.07 -11.16 -16.99
C GLU A 120 -14.72 -10.72 -16.43
N GLU A 121 -13.70 -10.60 -17.28
CA GLU A 121 -12.37 -10.09 -16.93
C GLU A 121 -12.39 -8.59 -16.56
N LEU A 122 -13.34 -7.82 -17.08
CA LEU A 122 -13.57 -6.42 -16.68
C LEU A 122 -14.29 -6.27 -15.32
N ASN A 123 -14.90 -7.34 -14.78
CA ASN A 123 -15.72 -7.25 -13.57
C ASN A 123 -14.91 -6.82 -12.32
N PRO A 124 -13.72 -7.36 -12.03
CA PRO A 124 -12.87 -6.88 -10.93
C PRO A 124 -12.42 -5.42 -11.10
N LEU A 125 -12.38 -4.92 -12.34
CA LEU A 125 -11.86 -3.60 -12.68
C LEU A 125 -12.92 -2.48 -12.56
N GLN A 126 -14.18 -2.82 -12.27
CA GLN A 126 -15.28 -1.85 -12.27
C GLN A 126 -15.08 -0.67 -11.30
N GLY A 127 -14.54 -0.88 -10.10
CA GLY A 127 -14.25 0.22 -9.16
C GLY A 127 -13.23 1.21 -9.74
N LEU A 128 -12.18 0.71 -10.40
CA LEU A 128 -11.18 1.53 -11.08
C LEU A 128 -11.79 2.33 -12.23
N LEU A 129 -12.58 1.67 -13.09
CA LEU A 129 -13.21 2.29 -14.25
C LEU A 129 -14.27 3.34 -13.87
N ASN A 130 -14.94 3.16 -12.74
CA ASN A 130 -15.94 4.10 -12.22
C ASN A 130 -15.34 5.25 -11.39
N TRP A 131 -14.11 5.12 -10.90
CA TRP A 131 -13.44 6.16 -10.12
C TRP A 131 -12.84 7.23 -11.05
N ASN A 132 -13.71 8.15 -11.48
CA ASN A 132 -13.40 9.20 -12.46
C ASN A 132 -13.30 10.62 -11.85
N ARG A 133 -13.58 10.78 -10.56
CA ARG A 133 -13.61 12.06 -9.82
C ARG A 133 -13.36 11.82 -8.33
N PRO A 134 -12.96 12.84 -7.54
CA PRO A 134 -12.78 12.67 -6.11
C PRO A 134 -14.14 12.47 -5.40
N PHE A 135 -14.14 11.79 -4.26
CA PHE A 135 -15.32 11.64 -3.39
C PHE A 135 -15.86 12.99 -2.88
N LYS A 136 -14.97 13.96 -2.62
CA LYS A 136 -15.31 15.37 -2.39
C LYS A 136 -14.30 16.27 -3.10
N GLU A 137 -14.79 17.11 -4.02
CA GLU A 137 -13.97 18.09 -4.76
C GLU A 137 -13.44 19.23 -3.88
N LYS A 138 -14.14 19.57 -2.79
CA LYS A 138 -13.73 20.60 -1.82
C LYS A 138 -14.22 20.28 -0.41
N HIS A 139 -13.43 20.62 0.60
CA HIS A 139 -13.84 20.50 2.00
C HIS A 139 -13.17 21.55 2.91
N PRO A 140 -13.92 22.19 3.82
CA PRO A 140 -13.34 23.01 4.88
C PRO A 140 -12.79 22.13 6.01
N PHE A 141 -11.65 22.51 6.58
CA PHE A 141 -11.08 21.90 7.77
C PHE A 141 -10.71 22.99 8.78
N GLY A 142 -10.87 22.69 10.07
CA GLY A 142 -10.30 23.53 11.12
C GLY A 142 -8.77 23.44 11.10
N SER A 143 -8.08 24.59 11.18
CA SER A 143 -6.62 24.66 11.16
C SER A 143 -5.96 23.80 12.24
N LYS A 144 -6.57 23.70 13.42
CA LYS A 144 -6.04 22.96 14.57
C LYS A 144 -5.96 21.46 14.32
N ALA A 145 -6.76 20.93 13.40
CA ALA A 145 -6.64 19.55 12.94
C ALA A 145 -5.27 19.27 12.30
N PHE A 146 -4.61 20.28 11.71
CA PHE A 146 -3.27 20.13 11.13
C PHE A 146 -2.13 20.12 12.18
N SER A 147 -2.42 20.36 13.46
CA SER A 147 -1.41 20.20 14.54
C SER A 147 -0.84 18.78 14.63
N THR A 148 -1.54 17.76 14.11
CA THR A 148 -1.02 16.40 13.87
C THR A 148 0.29 16.36 13.07
N PHE A 149 0.51 17.35 12.21
CA PHE A 149 1.71 17.45 11.37
C PHE A 149 2.83 18.26 12.04
N LEU A 150 2.68 18.74 13.28
CA LEU A 150 3.75 19.39 14.01
C LEU A 150 4.72 18.35 14.64
N PRO A 151 5.99 18.70 14.84
CA PRO A 151 6.91 17.91 15.66
C PRO A 151 6.46 17.90 17.13
N SER A 152 6.73 16.80 17.84
CA SER A 152 6.45 16.71 19.29
C SER A 152 7.42 17.51 20.16
N GLU A 153 8.59 17.85 19.62
CA GLU A 153 9.60 18.70 20.26
C GLU A 153 9.43 20.16 19.81
N SER A 154 9.57 21.10 20.75
CA SER A 154 9.55 22.54 20.48
C SER A 154 10.87 23.04 19.93
N ASP A 155 10.82 24.01 19.01
CA ASP A 155 11.99 24.72 18.44
C ASP A 155 13.04 23.82 17.77
N VAL A 156 12.57 22.72 17.15
CA VAL A 156 13.38 21.87 16.28
C VAL A 156 14.00 22.64 15.12
N LYS A 157 15.20 22.21 14.71
CA LYS A 157 15.97 22.79 13.59
C LYS A 157 15.55 22.15 12.26
N PRO A 158 15.74 22.84 11.12
CA PRO A 158 15.66 22.22 9.80
C PRO A 158 16.50 20.93 9.71
N GLY A 159 15.96 19.92 9.02
CA GLY A 159 16.52 18.57 8.95
C GLY A 159 16.00 17.60 10.03
N TYR A 160 15.32 18.08 11.08
CA TYR A 160 14.68 17.21 12.07
C TYR A 160 13.53 16.41 11.43
N THR A 161 13.53 15.09 11.64
CA THR A 161 12.55 14.13 11.07
C THR A 161 11.80 13.37 12.15
N TRP A 162 10.50 13.12 11.94
CA TRP A 162 9.66 12.33 12.84
C TRP A 162 8.57 11.57 12.08
N TRP A 163 8.03 10.54 12.72
CA TRP A 163 6.90 9.78 12.21
C TRP A 163 5.58 10.42 12.66
N ILE A 164 4.71 10.72 11.70
CA ILE A 164 3.29 11.04 11.96
C ILE A 164 2.52 9.73 12.10
N VAL A 165 2.76 8.80 11.17
CA VAL A 165 2.22 7.42 11.18
C VAL A 165 3.40 6.47 11.18
N GLU A 166 3.70 5.82 12.30
CA GLU A 166 4.74 4.81 12.35
C GLU A 166 4.36 3.56 11.52
N PRO A 167 5.35 2.84 10.94
CA PRO A 167 5.12 1.54 10.32
C PRO A 167 4.55 0.53 11.33
N SER A 168 3.81 -0.47 10.86
CA SER A 168 3.30 -1.51 11.75
C SER A 168 4.44 -2.38 12.26
N LYS A 169 4.76 -2.27 13.56
CA LYS A 169 5.84 -3.05 14.21
C LYS A 169 5.40 -4.43 14.71
N TYR A 170 4.09 -4.68 14.83
CA TYR A 170 3.55 -5.82 15.59
C TYR A 170 2.33 -6.51 14.96
N ALA A 171 1.76 -5.95 13.90
CA ALA A 171 0.71 -6.60 13.13
C ALA A 171 1.22 -6.76 11.68
N GLY A 172 1.05 -7.96 11.12
CA GLY A 172 1.29 -8.19 9.69
C GLY A 172 0.38 -7.33 8.80
N PRO A 173 0.57 -7.39 7.47
CA PRO A 173 -0.30 -6.68 6.53
C PRO A 173 -1.78 -6.93 6.81
N PRO A 174 -2.67 -5.93 6.64
CA PRO A 174 -4.10 -6.18 6.53
C PRO A 174 -4.38 -7.31 5.51
N PRO A 175 -5.32 -8.24 5.78
CA PRO A 175 -5.61 -9.31 4.83
C PRO A 175 -6.03 -8.75 3.47
N ASN A 176 -5.55 -9.34 2.38
CA ASN A 176 -5.89 -8.94 1.01
C ASN A 176 -7.40 -8.88 0.76
N ARG A 177 -8.19 -9.73 1.44
CA ARG A 177 -9.66 -9.78 1.32
C ARG A 177 -10.41 -8.68 2.07
N ARG A 178 -9.71 -7.71 2.67
CA ARG A 178 -10.29 -6.67 3.51
C ARG A 178 -10.85 -5.52 2.67
N TYR A 179 -12.14 -5.22 2.83
CA TYR A 179 -12.78 -4.09 2.16
C TYR A 179 -12.69 -2.75 2.90
N PHE A 180 -12.80 -2.77 4.23
CA PHE A 180 -13.01 -1.56 5.02
C PHE A 180 -11.75 -1.19 5.81
N PRO A 181 -11.36 0.11 5.87
CA PRO A 181 -10.22 0.58 6.67
C PRO A 181 -10.22 0.09 8.12
N THR A 182 -9.06 0.13 8.76
CA THR A 182 -8.96 0.00 10.22
C THR A 182 -9.50 1.27 10.89
N LYS A 183 -9.98 1.14 12.14
CA LYS A 183 -10.35 2.31 12.93
C LYS A 183 -9.11 3.20 13.14
N VAL A 184 -9.16 4.40 12.62
CA VAL A 184 -8.05 5.37 12.73
C VAL A 184 -8.06 6.05 14.11
N PRO A 185 -6.92 6.16 14.82
CA PRO A 185 -6.80 6.94 16.05
C PRO A 185 -7.13 8.42 15.83
N GLN A 186 -7.77 9.08 16.81
CA GLN A 186 -8.19 10.48 16.68
C GLN A 186 -7.08 11.43 16.20
N LYS A 187 -5.84 11.22 16.68
CA LYS A 187 -4.67 12.02 16.28
C LYS A 187 -4.33 11.94 14.79
N LEU A 188 -4.79 10.92 14.07
CA LEU A 188 -4.53 10.70 12.64
C LEU A 188 -5.77 10.96 11.76
N LEU A 189 -6.88 11.39 12.37
CA LEU A 189 -8.16 11.52 11.67
C LEU A 189 -8.12 12.55 10.54
N ILE A 190 -7.33 13.62 10.69
CA ILE A 190 -7.07 14.61 9.62
C ILE A 190 -6.44 13.98 8.38
N LEU A 191 -5.45 13.10 8.54
CA LEU A 191 -4.77 12.46 7.41
C LEU A 191 -5.70 11.48 6.69
N HIS A 192 -6.47 10.72 7.46
CA HIS A 192 -7.53 9.87 6.88
C HIS A 192 -8.58 10.70 6.15
N ALA A 193 -9.03 11.83 6.71
CA ALA A 193 -10.03 12.71 6.09
C ALA A 193 -9.53 13.38 4.80
N LEU A 194 -8.27 13.82 4.77
CA LEU A 194 -7.61 14.36 3.58
C LEU A 194 -7.58 13.31 2.45
N LEU A 195 -7.13 12.09 2.75
CA LEU A 195 -7.16 10.99 1.76
C LEU A 195 -8.59 10.58 1.38
N SER A 196 -9.55 10.69 2.32
CA SER A 196 -10.98 10.43 2.09
C SER A 196 -11.62 11.41 1.11
N LEU A 197 -10.98 12.55 0.78
CA LEU A 197 -11.45 13.43 -0.28
C LEU A 197 -11.37 12.73 -1.65
N PHE A 198 -10.40 11.85 -1.87
CA PHE A 198 -10.27 11.12 -3.13
C PHE A 198 -11.21 9.91 -3.21
N HIS A 199 -11.24 9.07 -2.17
CA HIS A 199 -12.05 7.85 -2.11
C HIS A 199 -12.41 7.51 -0.64
N PRO A 200 -13.64 7.03 -0.33
CA PRO A 200 -14.12 6.83 1.06
C PRO A 200 -13.41 5.72 1.85
N GLN A 201 -12.54 4.92 1.24
CA GLN A 201 -11.84 3.79 1.87
C GLN A 201 -10.29 3.89 1.77
N PRO A 202 -9.66 4.91 2.38
CA PRO A 202 -8.20 5.01 2.46
C PRO A 202 -7.63 4.20 3.64
N PHE A 203 -6.49 3.57 3.43
CA PHE A 203 -5.73 2.85 4.45
C PHE A 203 -4.44 3.60 4.76
N LEU A 204 -4.29 4.07 6.01
CA LEU A 204 -3.08 4.80 6.47
C LEU A 204 -1.85 3.89 6.66
N TRP A 205 -2.06 2.58 6.67
CA TRP A 205 -1.02 1.57 6.65
C TRP A 205 -1.27 0.71 5.42
N THR A 206 -0.37 0.80 4.45
CA THR A 206 -0.33 -0.10 3.30
C THR A 206 -0.07 -1.53 3.76
N ARG A 207 -0.57 -2.52 3.02
CA ARG A 207 -0.19 -3.93 3.22
C ARG A 207 1.33 -4.09 3.15
N PHE A 208 1.93 -3.70 2.03
CA PHE A 208 3.37 -3.85 1.81
C PHE A 208 4.17 -2.60 2.16
N THR A 209 5.47 -2.80 2.40
CA THR A 209 6.42 -1.71 2.61
C THR A 209 6.70 -0.96 1.31
N PRO A 210 7.02 0.35 1.35
CA PRO A 210 7.13 1.21 2.54
C PRO A 210 5.77 1.56 3.16
N GLN A 211 5.71 1.58 4.50
CA GLN A 211 4.51 1.91 5.29
C GLN A 211 4.68 3.24 6.03
N GLY A 212 3.57 3.94 6.28
CA GLY A 212 3.49 5.04 7.24
C GLY A 212 3.73 6.42 6.64
N THR A 213 4.02 7.40 7.50
CA THR A 213 4.20 8.80 7.13
C THR A 213 5.32 9.44 7.94
N VAL A 214 6.33 9.96 7.25
CA VAL A 214 7.45 10.72 7.83
C VAL A 214 7.33 12.18 7.43
N ALA A 215 7.59 13.08 8.38
CA ALA A 215 7.70 14.51 8.15
C ALA A 215 9.12 15.01 8.47
N ILE A 216 9.49 16.14 7.87
CA ILE A 216 10.74 16.87 8.09
C ILE A 216 10.47 18.37 8.16
N VAL A 217 11.13 19.08 9.07
CA VAL A 217 11.19 20.55 9.01
C VAL A 217 12.19 20.92 7.92
N ARG A 218 11.71 21.54 6.83
CA ARG A 218 12.57 22.12 5.78
C ARG A 218 13.03 23.52 6.16
N ALA A 219 12.15 24.32 6.76
CA ALA A 219 12.48 25.67 7.19
C ALA A 219 11.73 26.06 8.47
N ALA A 220 12.31 27.01 9.21
CA ALA A 220 11.73 27.55 10.43
C ALA A 220 11.93 29.05 10.53
N SER A 221 10.89 29.76 10.96
CA SER A 221 10.96 31.14 11.44
C SER A 221 10.63 31.19 12.94
N ASP A 222 10.51 32.38 13.51
CA ASP A 222 10.09 32.54 14.91
C ASP A 222 8.67 31.98 15.13
N ASN A 223 7.80 32.12 14.12
CA ASN A 223 6.36 31.83 14.20
C ASN A 223 5.93 30.59 13.41
N PHE A 224 6.63 30.21 12.34
CA PHE A 224 6.20 29.19 11.36
C PHE A 224 7.21 28.06 11.14
N TYR A 225 6.70 26.91 10.74
CA TYR A 225 7.46 25.82 10.11
C TYR A 225 7.01 25.63 8.66
N ASP A 226 7.97 25.32 7.77
CA ASP A 226 7.75 24.71 6.46
C ASP A 226 8.05 23.21 6.59
N ILE A 227 7.01 22.39 6.56
CA ILE A 227 7.07 20.96 6.81
C ILE A 227 6.85 20.22 5.50
N ILE A 228 7.84 19.44 5.09
CA ILE A 228 7.70 18.49 3.97
C ILE A 228 7.42 17.12 4.57
N PHE A 229 6.53 16.35 3.95
CA PHE A 229 6.19 15.02 4.43
C PHE A 229 5.90 14.06 3.28
N ARG A 230 6.03 12.76 3.56
CA ARG A 230 5.81 11.69 2.61
C ARG A 230 4.88 10.66 3.23
N VAL A 231 3.76 10.39 2.55
CA VAL A 231 2.71 9.46 2.99
C VAL A 231 2.75 8.21 2.10
N HIS A 232 2.75 7.04 2.72
CA HIS A 232 2.39 5.78 2.08
C HIS A 232 1.02 5.34 2.59
N ALA A 233 0.08 5.26 1.66
CA ALA A 233 -1.31 4.87 1.89
C ALA A 233 -1.83 4.18 0.63
N GLU A 234 -2.78 3.26 0.80
CA GLU A 234 -3.48 2.57 -0.27
C GLU A 234 -4.99 2.83 -0.18
N PHE A 235 -5.70 2.56 -1.26
CA PHE A 235 -7.16 2.67 -1.32
C PHE A 235 -7.74 1.31 -1.72
N GLN A 236 -8.81 0.93 -1.05
CA GLN A 236 -9.61 -0.22 -1.45
C GLN A 236 -10.85 0.32 -2.18
N ILE A 237 -10.97 0.04 -3.49
CA ILE A 237 -11.91 0.77 -4.37
C ILE A 237 -13.19 0.01 -4.76
N ASN A 238 -13.14 -1.32 -4.76
CA ASN A 238 -14.33 -2.16 -4.96
C ASN A 238 -15.12 -2.33 -3.65
N GLN A 239 -16.43 -2.53 -3.73
CA GLN A 239 -17.25 -2.95 -2.59
C GLN A 239 -18.01 -4.24 -2.93
N PRO A 240 -18.41 -5.06 -1.94
CA PRO A 240 -19.20 -6.26 -2.20
C PRO A 240 -20.45 -5.94 -3.03
N PRO A 241 -20.79 -6.72 -4.07
CA PRO A 241 -20.28 -8.07 -4.35
C PRO A 241 -18.97 -8.15 -5.15
N LEU A 242 -18.41 -7.03 -5.63
CA LEU A 242 -17.13 -7.06 -6.34
C LEU A 242 -16.00 -7.50 -5.39
N LEU A 243 -15.07 -8.29 -5.88
CA LEU A 243 -13.90 -8.72 -5.11
C LEU A 243 -12.95 -7.54 -4.82
N PRO A 244 -12.09 -7.60 -3.79
CA PRO A 244 -11.23 -6.48 -3.44
C PRO A 244 -10.28 -6.11 -4.58
N PHE A 245 -10.23 -4.80 -4.84
CA PHE A 245 -9.24 -4.14 -5.66
C PHE A 245 -8.52 -3.13 -4.76
N TRP A 246 -7.19 -3.19 -4.75
CA TRP A 246 -6.28 -2.31 -4.05
C TRP A 246 -5.57 -1.39 -5.05
N PHE A 247 -5.51 -0.11 -4.72
CA PHE A 247 -4.89 0.93 -5.52
C PHE A 247 -3.90 1.69 -4.63
N THR A 248 -2.61 1.54 -4.92
CA THR A 248 -1.51 1.96 -4.05
C THR A 248 -0.66 3.00 -4.77
N PRO A 249 -0.89 4.31 -4.55
CA PRO A 249 0.01 5.34 -5.04
C PRO A 249 1.42 5.13 -4.48
N SER A 250 2.41 5.21 -5.37
CA SER A 250 3.83 5.06 -5.07
C SER A 250 4.31 5.89 -3.88
N GLN A 251 3.76 7.08 -3.69
CA GLN A 251 3.79 7.93 -2.49
C GLN A 251 2.84 9.11 -2.70
N PHE A 252 2.46 9.79 -1.62
CA PHE A 252 2.11 11.21 -1.71
C PHE A 252 3.24 12.07 -1.14
N GLN A 253 3.61 13.13 -1.86
CA GLN A 253 4.46 14.21 -1.38
C GLN A 253 3.59 15.35 -0.86
N GLY A 254 3.84 15.75 0.39
CA GLY A 254 3.11 16.79 1.09
C GLY A 254 3.99 17.97 1.49
N ARG A 255 3.39 19.15 1.54
CA ARG A 255 3.97 20.38 2.10
C ARG A 255 2.91 21.11 2.92
N LEU A 256 3.29 21.52 4.13
CA LEU A 256 2.46 22.28 5.06
C LEU A 256 3.27 23.47 5.57
N ILE A 257 2.70 24.67 5.50
CA ILE A 257 3.23 25.84 6.21
C ILE A 257 2.21 26.22 7.29
N ILE A 258 2.63 26.05 8.54
CA ILE A 258 1.80 26.14 9.74
C ILE A 258 2.55 26.87 10.84
N ASN A 259 1.83 27.64 11.67
CA ASN A 259 2.44 28.27 12.84
C ASN A 259 2.76 27.22 13.92
N LYS A 260 3.69 27.56 14.84
CA LYS A 260 4.23 26.60 15.82
C LYS A 260 3.22 26.07 16.84
N ASP A 261 2.07 26.74 17.02
CA ASP A 261 0.97 26.31 17.90
C ASP A 261 -0.18 25.61 17.15
N GLY A 262 -0.14 25.58 15.81
CA GLY A 262 -1.08 24.86 14.96
C GLY A 262 -2.41 25.56 14.68
N THR A 263 -2.56 26.85 15.02
CA THR A 263 -3.82 27.58 14.82
C THR A 263 -3.96 28.24 13.43
N VAL A 264 -2.85 28.55 12.76
CA VAL A 264 -2.81 29.20 11.44
C VAL A 264 -2.11 28.31 10.41
N VAL A 265 -2.81 27.97 9.33
CA VAL A 265 -2.25 27.27 8.17
C VAL A 265 -2.16 28.23 6.99
N LYS A 266 -0.95 28.52 6.53
CA LYS A 266 -0.68 29.43 5.39
C LYS A 266 -0.72 28.71 4.04
N PHE A 267 -0.40 27.42 4.01
CA PHE A 267 -0.36 26.63 2.79
C PHE A 267 -0.46 25.15 3.11
N PHE A 268 -1.24 24.40 2.34
CA PHE A 268 -1.22 22.94 2.33
C PHE A 268 -1.22 22.44 0.88
N ALA A 269 -0.37 21.46 0.60
CA ALA A 269 -0.46 20.65 -0.60
C ALA A 269 -0.14 19.18 -0.29
N LEU A 270 -0.81 18.26 -0.98
CA LEU A 270 -0.51 16.83 -0.97
C LEU A 270 -0.72 16.31 -2.39
N LYS A 271 0.25 15.63 -3.01
CA LYS A 271 0.08 15.09 -4.37
C LYS A 271 0.82 13.78 -4.60
N VAL A 272 0.28 12.94 -5.48
CA VAL A 272 1.06 11.87 -6.10
C VAL A 272 2.07 12.53 -7.08
N PRO A 273 3.37 12.19 -7.01
CA PRO A 273 4.35 12.73 -7.94
C PRO A 273 4.12 12.29 -9.39
N ASP A 274 4.52 13.15 -10.34
CA ASP A 274 4.52 12.84 -11.76
C ASP A 274 5.78 12.01 -12.11
N THR A 275 5.66 10.69 -12.00
CA THR A 275 6.68 9.71 -12.43
C THR A 275 6.08 8.75 -13.44
N LYS A 276 6.89 8.21 -14.37
CA LYS A 276 6.42 7.41 -15.53
C LYS A 276 5.39 6.32 -15.18
N LEU A 277 5.58 5.70 -14.03
CA LEU A 277 4.62 4.85 -13.33
C LEU A 277 4.59 5.35 -11.89
N ASN A 278 3.41 5.49 -11.31
CA ASN A 278 3.23 6.12 -9.99
C ASN A 278 2.11 5.50 -9.14
N VAL A 279 1.48 4.43 -9.63
CA VAL A 279 0.48 3.62 -8.90
C VAL A 279 0.74 2.14 -9.15
N ASP A 280 0.73 1.36 -8.07
CA ASP A 280 0.70 -0.10 -8.07
C ASP A 280 -0.72 -0.59 -7.76
N MET A 281 -1.16 -1.71 -8.34
CA MET A 281 -2.52 -2.22 -8.21
C MET A 281 -2.55 -3.74 -8.09
N GLU A 282 -3.40 -4.21 -7.18
CA GLU A 282 -3.59 -5.62 -6.90
C GLU A 282 -5.09 -5.92 -6.79
N TRP A 283 -5.58 -6.95 -7.47
CA TRP A 283 -7.00 -7.31 -7.40
C TRP A 283 -7.20 -8.81 -7.57
N PHE A 284 -8.29 -9.32 -7.01
CA PHE A 284 -8.67 -10.71 -7.24
C PHE A 284 -9.46 -10.85 -8.55
N SER A 285 -8.99 -11.71 -9.45
CA SER A 285 -9.77 -12.19 -10.60
C SER A 285 -10.68 -13.37 -10.24
N GLY A 286 -10.43 -14.05 -9.12
CA GLY A 286 -11.15 -15.25 -8.68
C GLY A 286 -11.27 -15.41 -7.15
N ARG A 287 -11.54 -16.63 -6.70
CA ARG A 287 -11.91 -16.92 -5.30
C ARG A 287 -10.73 -17.28 -4.39
N THR A 288 -9.54 -17.62 -4.91
CA THR A 288 -8.34 -17.98 -4.13
C THR A 288 -7.33 -16.82 -4.02
N GLU A 289 -6.22 -16.99 -3.29
CA GLU A 289 -5.10 -16.02 -3.32
C GLU A 289 -4.22 -16.19 -4.58
N ASP A 290 -4.24 -17.35 -5.23
CA ASP A 290 -3.53 -17.59 -6.50
C ASP A 290 -4.19 -16.82 -7.66
N ASP A 291 -5.48 -16.46 -7.51
CA ASP A 291 -6.22 -15.59 -8.42
C ASP A 291 -5.92 -14.09 -8.21
N MET A 292 -4.77 -13.74 -7.61
CA MET A 292 -4.35 -12.36 -7.42
C MET A 292 -3.61 -11.83 -8.65
N GLU A 293 -4.22 -10.83 -9.29
CA GLU A 293 -3.66 -10.09 -10.39
C GLU A 293 -2.92 -8.84 -9.89
N VAL A 294 -1.74 -8.58 -10.48
CA VAL A 294 -0.98 -7.35 -10.25
C VAL A 294 -0.79 -6.57 -11.56
N ASP A 295 -0.75 -5.24 -11.51
CA ASP A 295 -0.31 -4.37 -12.61
C ASP A 295 0.12 -2.99 -12.08
N ILE A 296 0.98 -2.30 -12.83
CA ILE A 296 1.49 -0.98 -12.47
C ILE A 296 1.04 0.02 -13.53
N GLY A 297 0.56 1.19 -13.09
CA GLY A 297 0.03 2.22 -13.99
C GLY A 297 0.46 3.65 -13.65
N TYR A 298 -0.11 4.57 -14.40
CA TYR A 298 0.12 6.00 -14.30
C TYR A 298 -1.20 6.76 -14.08
N ILE A 299 -1.28 7.46 -12.95
CA ILE A 299 -2.30 8.49 -12.70
C ILE A 299 -1.73 9.88 -13.05
N PRO A 300 -2.34 10.64 -13.97
CA PRO A 300 -1.82 11.95 -14.37
C PRO A 300 -1.89 13.02 -13.28
N GLU A 301 -2.89 12.93 -12.41
CA GLU A 301 -3.12 13.94 -11.37
C GLU A 301 -3.95 13.37 -10.23
N MET A 302 -3.42 13.49 -9.01
CA MET A 302 -4.11 13.20 -7.77
C MET A 302 -3.51 14.11 -6.71
N SER A 303 -4.16 15.25 -6.48
CA SER A 303 -3.64 16.32 -5.61
C SER A 303 -4.72 16.97 -4.75
N LEU A 304 -4.30 17.44 -3.58
CA LEU A 304 -5.03 18.30 -2.67
C LEU A 304 -4.24 19.60 -2.54
N ILE A 305 -4.90 20.75 -2.66
CA ILE A 305 -4.28 22.07 -2.52
C ILE A 305 -5.19 22.97 -1.68
N SER A 306 -4.62 23.76 -0.78
CA SER A 306 -5.36 24.81 -0.07
C SER A 306 -5.70 25.97 -1.00
N SER A 307 -6.99 26.33 -1.12
CA SER A 307 -7.41 27.40 -2.04
C SER A 307 -6.91 28.78 -1.61
N GLU A 308 -6.89 29.06 -0.31
CA GLU A 308 -6.42 30.30 0.32
C GLU A 308 -5.83 30.01 1.71
N ILE A 309 -5.22 31.03 2.33
CA ILE A 309 -4.75 31.01 3.72
C ILE A 309 -5.95 30.78 4.67
N SER A 310 -5.76 30.10 5.81
CA SER A 310 -6.81 30.01 6.84
C SER A 310 -7.26 31.40 7.27
N VAL A 311 -8.56 31.70 7.17
CA VAL A 311 -9.08 33.07 7.34
C VAL A 311 -8.71 33.60 8.73
N PRO A 312 -7.88 34.65 8.85
CA PRO A 312 -7.32 35.03 10.13
C PRO A 312 -8.35 35.72 11.03
N GLY A 313 -8.38 35.32 12.30
CA GLY A 313 -8.77 36.22 13.37
C GLY A 313 -7.56 37.06 13.78
N ASP A 314 -7.72 38.38 13.93
CA ASP A 314 -6.62 39.35 14.16
C ASP A 314 -5.71 39.06 15.38
N ASN A 315 -6.14 38.17 16.28
CA ASN A 315 -5.49 37.89 17.57
C ASN A 315 -4.45 36.76 17.53
N GLU A 316 -4.31 36.02 16.43
CA GLU A 316 -3.45 34.83 16.38
C GLU A 316 -2.00 35.10 15.93
N ARG A 317 -1.07 34.28 16.46
CA ARG A 317 0.37 34.45 16.23
C ARG A 317 0.73 34.19 14.77
N GLY A 318 1.21 35.24 14.10
CA GLY A 318 1.56 35.22 12.68
C GLY A 318 0.35 35.28 11.72
N ALA A 319 -0.86 35.56 12.22
CA ALA A 319 -2.07 35.67 11.40
C ALA A 319 -1.90 36.66 10.24
N ASN A 320 -1.26 37.81 10.49
CA ASN A 320 -1.09 38.89 9.52
C ASN A 320 0.11 38.71 8.56
N GLU A 321 0.96 37.70 8.75
CA GLU A 321 2.08 37.42 7.82
C GLU A 321 1.55 36.78 6.53
N THR A 322 1.87 37.33 5.37
CA THR A 322 1.54 36.69 4.09
C THR A 322 2.61 35.66 3.71
N LEU A 323 2.24 34.64 2.93
CA LEU A 323 3.18 33.63 2.45
C LEU A 323 4.34 34.26 1.65
N SER A 324 4.09 35.37 0.96
CA SER A 324 5.08 36.15 0.21
C SER A 324 6.00 37.03 1.06
N SER A 325 5.60 37.40 2.29
CA SER A 325 6.42 38.20 3.22
C SER A 325 7.25 37.35 4.19
N LEU A 326 6.96 36.06 4.28
CA LEU A 326 7.52 35.17 5.29
C LEU A 326 8.99 34.88 5.00
N GLN A 327 9.88 35.23 5.94
CA GLN A 327 11.31 34.94 5.85
C GLN A 327 11.72 33.83 6.81
N TRP A 328 12.56 32.91 6.33
CA TRP A 328 13.06 31.78 7.10
C TRP A 328 14.33 32.16 7.85
N THR A 329 14.35 31.94 9.17
CA THR A 329 15.54 32.13 10.01
C THR A 329 16.58 31.04 9.71
N TYR A 330 16.10 29.83 9.42
CA TYR A 330 16.92 28.69 8.99
C TYR A 330 16.15 27.87 7.94
N GLU A 331 16.85 27.37 6.92
CA GLU A 331 16.28 26.41 5.97
C GLU A 331 17.32 25.44 5.39
N ILE A 332 16.82 24.31 4.88
CA ILE A 332 17.53 23.38 3.98
C ILE A 332 16.86 23.40 2.59
N SER A 333 17.54 22.88 1.57
CA SER A 333 16.96 22.78 0.23
C SER A 333 15.77 21.81 0.19
N MET A 334 14.93 21.92 -0.85
CA MET A 334 13.84 20.95 -1.07
C MET A 334 14.41 19.56 -1.36
N GLU A 335 15.52 19.52 -2.08
CA GLU A 335 16.25 18.32 -2.49
C GLU A 335 16.80 17.58 -1.26
N ASP A 336 17.50 18.28 -0.36
CA ASP A 336 18.02 17.71 0.90
C ASP A 336 16.88 17.17 1.78
N ALA A 337 15.76 17.90 1.84
CA ALA A 337 14.60 17.51 2.63
C ALA A 337 13.95 16.23 2.08
N ILE A 338 13.79 16.14 0.75
CA ILE A 338 13.27 14.95 0.08
C ILE A 338 14.23 13.77 0.26
N GLU A 339 15.53 13.94 0.02
CA GLU A 339 16.51 12.85 0.18
C GLU A 339 16.55 12.34 1.63
N THR A 340 16.46 13.24 2.61
CA THR A 340 16.43 12.88 4.03
C THR A 340 15.17 12.09 4.38
N LEU A 341 13.99 12.47 3.85
CA LEU A 341 12.77 11.65 3.98
C LEU A 341 12.93 10.27 3.34
N GLU A 342 13.51 10.18 2.14
CA GLU A 342 13.72 8.90 1.46
C GLU A 342 14.64 7.95 2.27
N ARG A 343 15.70 8.48 2.90
CA ARG A 343 16.61 7.69 3.75
C ARG A 343 15.96 7.16 5.04
N GLN A 344 14.79 7.67 5.44
CA GLN A 344 14.01 7.11 6.56
C GLN A 344 13.20 5.87 6.13
N PHE A 345 12.61 5.87 4.93
CA PHE A 345 11.91 4.71 4.38
C PHE A 345 12.84 3.65 3.80
N PHE A 346 13.99 4.05 3.27
CA PHE A 346 14.93 3.17 2.58
C PHE A 346 16.32 3.24 3.23
N PRO A 347 16.59 2.43 4.29
CA PRO A 347 17.88 2.49 4.97
C PRO A 347 19.07 2.18 4.06
N PHE A 348 18.89 1.44 2.96
CA PHE A 348 19.93 1.23 1.94
C PHE A 348 20.37 2.54 1.24
N LYS A 349 19.51 3.57 1.13
CA LYS A 349 19.88 4.90 0.60
C LYS A 349 20.87 5.67 1.50
N LYS A 350 21.19 5.15 2.69
CA LYS A 350 22.29 5.66 3.53
C LYS A 350 23.66 5.22 3.01
N VAL A 351 23.73 4.22 2.12
CA VAL A 351 24.96 3.77 1.45
C VAL A 351 25.23 4.64 0.22
N LYS A 352 26.49 5.08 0.06
CA LYS A 352 26.90 5.85 -1.12
C LYS A 352 27.19 4.92 -2.30
N TYR A 353 26.37 5.01 -3.34
CA TYR A 353 26.58 4.32 -4.61
C TYR A 353 27.46 5.18 -5.55
N TYR A 354 28.37 4.53 -6.27
CA TYR A 354 29.22 5.13 -7.29
C TYR A 354 28.75 4.67 -8.67
N LYS A 355 29.02 5.45 -9.74
CA LYS A 355 28.73 4.96 -11.10
C LYS A 355 29.63 3.77 -11.41
N PHE A 356 29.18 2.86 -12.28
CA PHE A 356 29.87 1.61 -12.59
C PHE A 356 31.41 1.72 -12.68
N PRO A 357 32.02 2.55 -13.56
CA PRO A 357 33.49 2.63 -13.65
C PRO A 357 34.14 3.34 -12.44
N GLU A 358 33.45 4.29 -11.81
CA GLU A 358 33.93 5.01 -10.63
C GLU A 358 34.03 4.06 -9.41
N ALA A 359 33.11 3.10 -9.30
CA ALA A 359 33.11 2.09 -8.24
C ALA A 359 34.40 1.24 -8.26
N PHE A 360 34.82 0.73 -9.44
CA PHE A 360 36.07 -0.02 -9.58
C PHE A 360 37.30 0.85 -9.29
N PHE A 361 37.32 2.11 -9.74
CA PHE A 361 38.42 3.03 -9.45
C PHE A 361 38.53 3.28 -7.94
N LYS A 362 37.42 3.61 -7.26
CA LYS A 362 37.43 3.91 -5.83
C LYS A 362 37.70 2.69 -4.96
N ALA A 363 37.23 1.51 -5.38
CA ALA A 363 37.59 0.25 -4.74
C ALA A 363 39.10 -0.05 -4.85
N SER A 364 39.72 0.23 -6.01
CA SER A 364 41.17 0.08 -6.18
C SER A 364 41.98 1.09 -5.35
N ASP A 365 41.51 2.33 -5.23
CA ASP A 365 42.10 3.40 -4.42
C ASP A 365 42.03 3.09 -2.91
N GLU A 366 40.88 2.58 -2.44
CA GLU A 366 40.64 2.28 -1.02
C GLU A 366 40.99 0.83 -0.62
N SER A 367 41.55 0.02 -1.53
CA SER A 367 41.82 -1.42 -1.32
C SER A 367 40.60 -2.24 -0.86
N LYS A 368 39.43 -1.98 -1.46
CA LYS A 368 38.16 -2.66 -1.20
C LYS A 368 37.77 -3.58 -2.37
N LEU A 369 36.99 -4.63 -2.09
CA LEU A 369 36.50 -5.58 -3.11
C LEU A 369 35.32 -4.99 -3.90
N VAL A 370 35.06 -5.44 -5.14
CA VAL A 370 33.89 -5.05 -5.96
C VAL A 370 32.85 -6.19 -6.02
N HIS A 371 31.62 -5.88 -6.43
CA HIS A 371 30.38 -6.63 -6.22
C HIS A 371 29.32 -6.13 -7.21
N GLY A 372 28.30 -6.93 -7.53
CA GLY A 372 27.03 -6.45 -8.06
C GLY A 372 25.99 -6.52 -6.95
N LEU A 373 25.14 -5.50 -6.76
CA LEU A 373 23.98 -5.66 -5.87
C LEU A 373 22.63 -5.54 -6.55
N ILE A 374 21.82 -6.51 -6.15
CA ILE A 374 20.53 -6.28 -5.52
C ILE A 374 20.66 -6.84 -4.06
N LEU A 375 20.20 -6.08 -3.04
CA LEU A 375 20.33 -6.07 -1.53
C LEU A 375 20.57 -7.43 -0.76
N TRP A 376 21.11 -7.58 0.49
CA TRP A 376 21.47 -6.68 1.65
C TRP A 376 22.62 -7.24 2.58
N ASP A 377 23.15 -6.39 3.49
CA ASP A 377 24.04 -6.52 4.70
C ASP A 377 25.39 -7.28 4.74
N LEU A 378 25.57 -8.46 4.13
CA LEU A 378 26.87 -9.19 4.12
C LEU A 378 28.03 -8.46 3.39
N LEU A 379 27.78 -7.22 2.99
CA LEU A 379 28.24 -6.60 1.76
C LEU A 379 29.35 -5.60 2.04
N GLN A 380 29.19 -4.82 3.11
CA GLN A 380 30.14 -3.78 3.52
C GLN A 380 31.54 -4.36 3.85
N LYS A 381 31.58 -5.60 4.35
CA LYS A 381 32.83 -6.27 4.75
C LYS A 381 33.58 -6.93 3.58
N HIS A 382 32.87 -7.36 2.53
CA HIS A 382 33.47 -8.25 1.51
C HIS A 382 33.16 -7.88 0.03
N PHE A 383 32.39 -6.82 -0.29
CA PHE A 383 31.80 -6.66 -1.64
C PHE A 383 31.32 -5.18 -2.03
N VAL A 384 31.90 -4.42 -3.00
CA VAL A 384 31.45 -3.03 -3.47
C VAL A 384 30.63 -2.96 -4.79
N SER A 385 29.38 -2.48 -4.74
CA SER A 385 28.28 -2.91 -5.64
C SER A 385 28.07 -2.22 -7.00
N PHE A 386 27.41 -2.92 -7.95
CA PHE A 386 26.85 -2.39 -9.21
C PHE A 386 25.49 -3.02 -9.61
N TRP A 387 24.73 -2.34 -10.47
CA TRP A 387 23.55 -2.87 -11.17
C TRP A 387 23.61 -2.45 -12.65
N THR A 388 22.92 -3.18 -13.54
CA THR A 388 22.83 -2.83 -14.98
C THR A 388 21.71 -3.63 -15.67
N THR A 389 21.21 -3.12 -16.79
CA THR A 389 20.20 -3.79 -17.62
C THR A 389 20.81 -4.60 -18.77
N VAL A 390 20.06 -5.57 -19.30
CA VAL A 390 20.45 -6.33 -20.50
C VAL A 390 20.66 -5.41 -21.72
N ALA A 391 19.94 -4.29 -21.80
CA ALA A 391 20.09 -3.31 -22.88
C ALA A 391 21.43 -2.56 -22.78
N GLU A 392 21.79 -2.08 -21.59
CA GLU A 392 23.09 -1.43 -21.33
C GLU A 392 24.25 -2.38 -21.60
N LEU A 393 24.16 -3.64 -21.13
CA LEU A 393 25.18 -4.65 -21.39
C LEU A 393 25.37 -4.92 -22.89
N LYS A 394 24.27 -4.99 -23.67
CA LYS A 394 24.35 -5.14 -25.13
C LYS A 394 25.00 -3.92 -25.79
N GLY A 395 24.65 -2.71 -25.36
CA GLY A 395 25.32 -1.48 -25.80
C GLY A 395 26.82 -1.49 -25.47
N MET A 396 27.21 -1.91 -24.25
CA MET A 396 28.62 -2.03 -23.87
C MET A 396 29.39 -3.09 -24.66
N VAL A 397 28.74 -4.12 -25.20
CA VAL A 397 29.38 -5.08 -26.10
C VAL A 397 29.58 -4.49 -27.51
N GLN A 398 28.63 -3.68 -27.99
CA GLN A 398 28.58 -3.18 -29.37
C GLN A 398 29.32 -1.85 -29.59
N GLU A 399 29.28 -0.94 -28.61
CA GLU A 399 29.63 0.48 -28.78
C GLU A 399 30.84 0.92 -27.94
N ASN A 400 31.35 0.07 -27.03
CA ASN A 400 32.38 0.46 -26.08
C ASN A 400 33.80 0.32 -26.65
N PRO A 401 34.61 1.38 -26.72
CA PRO A 401 35.98 1.32 -27.24
C PRO A 401 36.96 0.59 -26.31
N ASN A 402 36.57 0.23 -25.08
CA ASN A 402 37.42 -0.51 -24.15
C ASN A 402 37.15 -2.03 -24.23
N PRO A 403 38.11 -2.85 -24.73
CA PRO A 403 37.93 -4.29 -24.89
C PRO A 403 37.66 -5.02 -23.57
N LYS A 404 38.19 -4.53 -22.44
CA LYS A 404 37.96 -5.12 -21.12
C LYS A 404 36.51 -4.97 -20.69
N ASN A 405 35.90 -3.82 -20.95
CA ASN A 405 34.50 -3.55 -20.59
C ASN A 405 33.54 -4.39 -21.44
N SER A 406 33.80 -4.49 -22.76
CA SER A 406 33.04 -5.37 -23.65
C SER A 406 33.13 -6.84 -23.23
N LEU A 407 34.33 -7.30 -22.81
CA LEU A 407 34.50 -8.67 -22.28
C LEU A 407 33.73 -8.90 -20.97
N LEU A 408 33.78 -7.98 -20.01
CA LEU A 408 33.02 -8.06 -18.76
C LEU A 408 31.51 -8.08 -19.01
N ALA A 409 31.03 -7.20 -19.89
CA ALA A 409 29.62 -7.12 -20.25
C ALA A 409 29.13 -8.41 -20.95
N LYS A 410 29.96 -8.97 -21.85
CA LYS A 410 29.69 -10.26 -22.50
C LYS A 410 29.66 -11.42 -21.49
N THR A 411 30.53 -11.43 -20.49
CA THR A 411 30.50 -12.45 -19.43
C THR A 411 29.22 -12.38 -18.59
N CYS A 412 28.74 -11.18 -18.27
CA CYS A 412 27.45 -11.01 -17.59
C CYS A 412 26.29 -11.51 -18.46
N LEU A 413 26.24 -11.11 -19.74
CA LEU A 413 25.20 -11.57 -20.69
C LEU A 413 25.19 -13.09 -20.90
N ASN A 414 26.35 -13.74 -20.94
CA ASN A 414 26.45 -15.18 -21.10
C ASN A 414 25.93 -15.98 -19.89
N ASN A 415 25.83 -15.36 -18.72
CA ASN A 415 25.41 -16.01 -17.47
C ASN A 415 24.04 -15.57 -16.97
N TYR A 416 23.48 -14.49 -17.53
CA TYR A 416 22.15 -13.98 -17.24
C TYR A 416 21.05 -14.95 -17.69
N VAL A 417 20.09 -15.21 -16.80
CA VAL A 417 18.80 -15.83 -17.12
C VAL A 417 17.67 -14.85 -16.77
N PHE A 418 16.62 -14.82 -17.59
CA PHE A 418 15.47 -13.94 -17.38
C PHE A 418 14.64 -14.41 -16.17
N PRO A 419 14.05 -13.52 -15.33
CA PRO A 419 13.99 -12.06 -15.47
C PRO A 419 15.18 -11.32 -14.85
N VAL A 420 15.73 -11.81 -13.74
CA VAL A 420 16.77 -11.14 -12.95
C VAL A 420 17.77 -12.18 -12.47
N GLU A 421 19.06 -11.92 -12.68
CA GLU A 421 20.17 -12.79 -12.29
C GLU A 421 21.13 -12.02 -11.37
N SER A 422 21.43 -12.58 -10.20
CA SER A 422 22.51 -12.11 -9.32
C SER A 422 23.80 -12.88 -9.64
N LEU A 423 24.90 -12.16 -9.92
CA LEU A 423 26.21 -12.72 -10.25
C LEU A 423 27.27 -12.28 -9.24
N ILE A 424 28.02 -13.24 -8.68
CA ILE A 424 29.25 -12.98 -7.93
C ILE A 424 30.45 -13.25 -8.83
N LEU A 425 31.31 -12.25 -8.99
CA LEU A 425 32.43 -12.24 -9.94
C LEU A 425 33.75 -11.92 -9.21
N PHE A 426 34.85 -12.52 -9.67
CA PHE A 426 36.19 -12.00 -9.36
C PHE A 426 36.45 -10.67 -10.10
N PRO A 427 37.40 -9.81 -9.65
CA PRO A 427 37.73 -8.53 -10.31
C PRO A 427 38.23 -8.63 -11.77
N ASN A 428 38.58 -9.84 -12.23
CA ASN A 428 38.93 -10.13 -13.63
C ASN A 428 37.70 -10.50 -14.50
N GLY A 429 36.51 -10.63 -13.92
CA GLY A 429 35.27 -11.02 -14.59
C GLY A 429 34.88 -12.49 -14.46
N SER A 430 35.72 -13.36 -13.87
CA SER A 430 35.39 -14.78 -13.72
C SER A 430 34.23 -14.98 -12.75
N VAL A 431 33.20 -15.73 -13.16
CA VAL A 431 32.03 -16.04 -12.33
C VAL A 431 32.40 -17.02 -11.22
N ILE A 432 31.97 -16.73 -9.99
CA ILE A 432 32.15 -17.57 -8.80
C ILE A 432 30.85 -18.31 -8.49
N HIS A 433 29.74 -17.56 -8.41
CA HIS A 433 28.43 -18.09 -8.10
C HIS A 433 27.37 -17.21 -8.79
N ARG A 434 26.18 -17.77 -9.01
CA ARG A 434 25.02 -17.07 -9.57
C ARG A 434 23.74 -17.63 -8.99
N VAL A 435 22.68 -16.83 -9.01
CA VAL A 435 21.33 -17.26 -8.63
C VAL A 435 20.30 -16.43 -9.40
N ASN A 436 19.26 -17.08 -9.90
CA ASN A 436 18.14 -16.41 -10.53
C ASN A 436 17.09 -15.99 -9.49
N ALA A 437 16.39 -14.88 -9.73
CA ALA A 437 15.31 -14.44 -8.85
C ALA A 437 14.17 -15.48 -8.77
N ASN A 438 13.84 -16.15 -9.86
CA ASN A 438 12.80 -17.19 -9.85
C ASN A 438 13.20 -18.41 -9.01
N ASP A 439 14.48 -18.80 -9.06
CA ASP A 439 15.01 -19.92 -8.26
C ASP A 439 14.93 -19.59 -6.76
N LEU A 440 15.26 -18.35 -6.37
CA LEU A 440 15.12 -17.87 -5.00
C LEU A 440 13.66 -17.92 -4.53
N LEU A 441 12.73 -17.37 -5.31
CA LEU A 441 11.30 -17.33 -4.96
C LEU A 441 10.71 -18.75 -4.83
N THR A 442 11.05 -19.66 -5.75
CA THR A 442 10.61 -21.07 -5.71
C THR A 442 11.13 -21.85 -4.49
N LEU A 443 12.23 -21.39 -3.87
CA LEU A 443 12.77 -21.97 -2.64
C LEU A 443 12.07 -21.42 -1.40
N VAL A 444 11.69 -20.13 -1.40
CA VAL A 444 10.91 -19.49 -0.32
C VAL A 444 9.57 -20.21 -0.09
N GLU A 445 8.87 -20.54 -1.17
CA GLU A 445 7.58 -21.27 -1.16
C GLU A 445 7.63 -22.62 -0.42
N LYS A 446 8.82 -23.20 -0.23
CA LYS A 446 9.01 -24.51 0.41
C LYS A 446 9.38 -24.43 1.89
N GLU A 447 9.84 -23.28 2.38
CA GLU A 447 10.30 -23.11 3.77
C GLU A 447 9.33 -22.27 4.63
N SER A 448 8.38 -21.53 4.02
CA SER A 448 7.62 -20.44 4.63
C SER A 448 6.43 -20.82 5.55
N LEU A 449 6.57 -21.84 6.41
CA LEU A 449 5.54 -22.16 7.42
C LEU A 449 5.91 -21.79 8.87
N PHE A 450 7.19 -21.66 9.23
CA PHE A 450 7.60 -21.45 10.64
C PHE A 450 8.86 -20.57 10.88
N SER A 451 9.39 -19.86 9.89
CA SER A 451 10.60 -19.04 10.08
C SER A 451 10.29 -17.68 10.74
N ILE A 452 11.16 -17.27 11.67
CA ILE A 452 11.10 -15.96 12.36
C ILE A 452 11.83 -14.87 11.54
N GLN A 453 12.64 -15.29 10.56
CA GLN A 453 13.30 -14.44 9.57
C GLN A 453 12.70 -14.70 8.19
N ASP A 454 12.86 -13.74 7.28
CA ASP A 454 12.43 -13.88 5.89
C ASP A 454 13.21 -15.05 5.22
N PRO A 455 12.54 -16.07 4.65
CA PRO A 455 13.23 -17.14 3.96
C PRO A 455 14.05 -16.64 2.77
N LEU A 456 13.61 -15.56 2.09
CA LEU A 456 14.33 -14.97 0.96
C LEU A 456 15.65 -14.36 1.42
N GLU A 457 15.63 -13.63 2.54
CA GLU A 457 16.83 -13.10 3.19
C GLU A 457 17.79 -14.22 3.59
N THR A 458 17.24 -15.31 4.16
CA THR A 458 18.02 -16.48 4.60
C THR A 458 18.71 -17.18 3.42
N LEU A 459 17.96 -17.47 2.36
CA LEU A 459 18.46 -18.14 1.15
C LEU A 459 19.49 -17.27 0.41
N TYR A 460 19.25 -15.96 0.31
CA TYR A 460 20.20 -15.05 -0.32
C TYR A 460 21.47 -14.84 0.51
N HIS A 461 21.35 -14.80 1.84
CA HIS A 461 22.50 -14.78 2.74
C HIS A 461 23.34 -16.05 2.59
N GLN A 462 22.71 -17.23 2.50
CA GLN A 462 23.40 -18.50 2.20
C GLN A 462 24.11 -18.45 0.83
N PHE A 463 23.48 -17.92 -0.21
CA PHE A 463 24.11 -17.70 -1.53
C PHE A 463 25.39 -16.87 -1.41
N LEU A 464 25.36 -15.76 -0.67
CA LEU A 464 26.54 -14.91 -0.44
C LEU A 464 27.64 -15.61 0.38
N GLN A 465 27.28 -16.34 1.44
CA GLN A 465 28.23 -17.13 2.23
C GLN A 465 28.88 -18.24 1.40
N ASN A 466 28.09 -18.96 0.59
CA ASN A 466 28.57 -19.99 -0.33
C ASN A 466 29.56 -19.41 -1.35
N ALA A 467 29.27 -18.22 -1.89
CA ALA A 467 30.19 -17.54 -2.81
C ALA A 467 31.52 -17.15 -2.13
N LEU A 468 31.53 -16.78 -0.84
CA LEU A 468 32.76 -16.54 -0.07
C LEU A 468 33.55 -17.82 0.23
N LEU A 469 32.89 -18.95 0.46
CA LEU A 469 33.55 -20.25 0.62
C LEU A 469 34.17 -20.71 -0.71
N MET A 470 33.43 -20.58 -1.82
CA MET A 470 33.92 -20.86 -3.18
C MET A 470 35.10 -19.97 -3.56
N SER A 471 35.05 -18.67 -3.26
CA SER A 471 36.15 -17.75 -3.59
C SER A 471 37.44 -18.10 -2.84
N LYS A 472 37.34 -18.43 -1.54
CA LYS A 472 38.47 -18.89 -0.71
C LYS A 472 39.05 -20.23 -1.17
N ALA A 473 38.23 -21.12 -1.73
CA ALA A 473 38.70 -22.39 -2.31
C ALA A 473 39.43 -22.19 -3.66
N ILE A 474 39.01 -21.21 -4.47
CA ILE A 474 39.58 -20.94 -5.79
C ILE A 474 40.83 -20.05 -5.72
N ASN A 475 40.87 -19.05 -4.82
CA ASN A 475 41.99 -18.14 -4.68
C ASN A 475 42.30 -17.80 -3.19
N PRO A 476 43.40 -18.33 -2.63
CA PRO A 476 43.75 -18.14 -1.21
C PRO A 476 44.04 -16.70 -0.77
N ILE A 477 44.19 -15.74 -1.70
CA ILE A 477 44.48 -14.33 -1.39
C ILE A 477 43.31 -13.66 -0.65
N TYR A 478 42.08 -14.17 -0.78
CA TYR A 478 40.89 -13.66 -0.08
C TYR A 478 40.71 -14.23 1.34
N LYS A 479 41.80 -14.61 2.01
CA LYS A 479 41.81 -15.08 3.41
C LYS A 479 42.03 -13.92 4.40
N GLU A 480 40.93 -13.27 4.77
CA GLU A 480 40.80 -12.66 6.11
C GLU A 480 39.60 -13.26 6.86
N GLU A 481 39.61 -13.08 8.18
CA GLU A 481 38.76 -13.80 9.13
C GLU A 481 37.27 -13.38 9.03
N LEU A 482 36.40 -14.39 9.18
CA LEU A 482 34.93 -14.25 9.14
C LEU A 482 34.42 -13.42 10.32
#